data_AF-A0A7V2JYH0-F1
#
_entry.id   AF-A0A7V2JYH0-F1
#
_cell.length_a   1.000
_cell.length_b   1.000
_cell.length_c   1.000
_cell.angle_alpha   90.00
_cell.angle_beta   90.00
_cell.angle_gamma   90.00
#
_symmetry.space_group_name_H-M   'P 1'
#
loop_
_entity.id
_entity.type
_entity.pdbx_description
1 polymer ?
#
loop_
_entity_poly.entity_id
_entity_poly.type
_entity_poly.pdbx_seq_one_letter_code
_entity_poly.pdbx_strand_id
1 'polypeptide(L)'
;MFGPLGHKLIAHISIGGFPISFDLMTIIMSWIVIALLVILAFILRKSLRQDIDDKPNRVQALLDALIDLIKSQLTSSFASDQLARDLFPFIATLFMFILLSNWISVIPLLESPTKDLNVTFSFGLLVFFMSQYFAIKRKGFGKYMKGFIEPYPLMLPLNIVGEIAKPL
;
A
#
# COMPACT_ATOMS: atom_id res chain seq x y z
N MET A 1 -11.26 -3.28 -35.10
CA MET A 1 -12.73 -3.37 -35.11
C MET A 1 -13.18 -3.04 -33.69
N PHE A 2 -13.64 -1.80 -33.46
CA PHE A 2 -13.96 -1.28 -32.13
C PHE A 2 -15.38 -1.73 -31.75
N GLY A 3 -15.49 -2.63 -30.76
CA GLY A 3 -16.77 -3.10 -30.23
C GLY A 3 -17.24 -2.24 -29.04
N PRO A 4 -18.55 -2.01 -28.87
CA PRO A 4 -19.09 -1.16 -27.82
C PRO A 4 -19.27 -1.97 -26.52
N LEU A 5 -18.23 -1.99 -25.68
CA LEU A 5 -18.36 -2.39 -24.27
C LEU A 5 -17.61 -1.36 -23.41
N GLY A 6 -18.38 -0.36 -22.96
CA GLY A 6 -18.13 0.49 -21.80
C GLY A 6 -16.73 1.09 -21.63
N HIS A 7 -16.54 2.33 -22.10
CA HIS A 7 -15.69 3.39 -21.54
C HIS A 7 -14.33 3.06 -20.89
N LYS A 8 -13.71 1.91 -21.16
CA LYS A 8 -12.33 1.63 -20.75
C LYS A 8 -11.44 1.84 -21.96
N LEU A 9 -10.69 2.95 -21.94
CA LEU A 9 -9.59 3.19 -22.87
C LEU A 9 -8.45 2.26 -22.48
N ILE A 10 -8.55 1.01 -22.95
CA ILE A 10 -7.52 0.00 -22.75
C ILE A 10 -6.49 0.15 -23.86
N ALA A 11 -5.33 0.70 -23.53
CA ALA A 11 -4.18 0.70 -24.41
C ALA A 11 -3.54 -0.69 -24.39
N HIS A 12 -3.60 -1.39 -25.52
CA HIS A 12 -2.91 -2.66 -25.70
C HIS A 12 -1.49 -2.39 -26.23
N ILE A 13 -0.48 -2.64 -25.40
CA ILE A 13 0.92 -2.61 -25.81
C ILE A 13 1.42 -4.05 -25.76
N SER A 14 1.81 -4.59 -26.92
CA SER A 14 2.45 -5.90 -26.97
C SER A 14 3.95 -5.72 -26.71
N ILE A 15 4.41 -6.18 -25.55
CA ILE A 15 5.84 -6.25 -25.22
C ILE A 15 6.21 -7.73 -25.19
N GLY A 16 7.08 -8.16 -26.11
CA GLY A 16 7.59 -9.54 -26.15
C GLY A 16 6.54 -10.64 -26.42
N GLY A 17 5.42 -10.31 -27.10
CA GLY A 17 4.37 -11.27 -27.44
C GLY A 17 3.24 -11.41 -26.42
N PHE A 18 3.34 -10.74 -25.25
CA PHE A 18 2.26 -10.68 -24.27
C PHE A 18 1.43 -9.39 -24.46
N PRO A 19 0.09 -9.46 -24.53
CA PRO A 19 -0.76 -8.28 -24.59
C PRO A 19 -0.86 -7.64 -23.20
N ILE A 20 -0.10 -6.55 -22.97
CA ILE A 20 -0.22 -5.75 -21.75
C ILE A 20 -1.30 -4.71 -21.99
N SER A 21 -2.34 -4.75 -21.17
CA SER A 21 -3.50 -3.88 -21.24
C SER A 21 -3.41 -2.81 -20.17
N PHE A 22 -3.19 -1.56 -20.56
CA PHE A 22 -3.18 -0.42 -19.64
C PHE A 22 -4.51 0.31 -19.71
N ASP A 23 -5.22 0.40 -18.59
CA ASP A 23 -6.42 1.23 -18.50
C ASP A 23 -6.01 2.68 -18.20
N LEU A 24 -6.18 3.56 -19.19
CA LEU A 24 -5.80 4.96 -19.06
C LEU A 24 -6.62 5.67 -17.97
N MET A 25 -7.86 5.22 -17.72
CA MET A 25 -8.71 5.75 -16.66
C MET A 25 -8.09 5.46 -15.29
N THR A 26 -7.60 4.24 -15.08
CA THR A 26 -6.89 3.83 -13.86
C THR A 26 -5.66 4.71 -13.62
N ILE A 27 -4.89 4.99 -14.66
CA ILE A 27 -3.69 5.85 -14.56
C ILE A 27 -4.09 7.26 -14.14
N ILE A 28 -5.05 7.87 -14.83
CA ILE A 28 -5.52 9.24 -14.51
C ILE A 28 -6.06 9.31 -13.08
N MET A 29 -6.89 8.35 -12.69
CA MET A 29 -7.44 8.30 -11.33
C MET A 29 -6.34 8.12 -10.29
N SER A 30 -5.32 7.30 -10.56
CA SER A 30 -4.17 7.13 -9.66
C SER A 30 -3.44 8.47 -9.43
N TRP A 31 -3.21 9.24 -10.50
CA TRP A 31 -2.60 10.58 -10.39
C TRP A 31 -3.47 11.55 -9.60
N ILE A 32 -4.80 11.50 -9.78
CA ILE A 32 -5.74 12.32 -8.98
C ILE A 32 -5.63 11.96 -7.49
N VAL A 33 -5.61 10.67 -7.15
CA VAL A 33 -5.45 10.23 -5.75
C VAL A 33 -4.10 10.68 -5.19
N ILE A 34 -3.02 10.54 -5.96
CA ILE A 34 -1.69 11.00 -5.56
C ILE A 34 -1.67 12.51 -5.32
N ALA A 35 -2.26 13.30 -6.21
CA ALA A 35 -2.35 14.75 -6.03
C ALA A 35 -3.14 15.11 -4.77
N LEU A 36 -4.27 14.44 -4.53
CA LEU A 36 -5.08 14.62 -3.33
C LEU A 36 -4.30 14.27 -2.06
N LEU A 37 -3.55 13.17 -2.06
CA LEU A 37 -2.67 12.77 -0.95
C LEU A 37 -1.62 13.84 -0.65
N VAL A 38 -0.97 14.37 -1.68
CA VAL A 38 0.08 15.40 -1.53
C VAL A 38 -0.53 16.69 -0.94
N ILE A 39 -1.70 17.10 -1.42
CA ILE A 39 -2.43 18.27 -0.89
C ILE A 39 -2.80 18.02 0.58
N LEU A 40 -3.38 16.87 0.89
CA LEU A 40 -3.77 16.50 2.25
C LEU A 40 -2.55 16.49 3.19
N ALA A 41 -1.44 15.91 2.75
CA ALA A 41 -0.19 15.90 3.50
C ALA A 41 0.34 17.32 3.76
N PHE A 42 0.22 18.22 2.79
CA PHE A 42 0.62 19.62 2.95
C PHE A 42 -0.28 20.37 3.94
N ILE A 43 -1.60 20.15 3.87
CA ILE A 43 -2.58 20.72 4.80
C ILE A 43 -2.32 20.23 6.23
N LEU A 44 -2.17 18.91 6.41
CA LEU A 44 -1.86 18.30 7.71
C LEU A 44 -0.54 18.85 8.26
N ARG A 45 0.52 18.91 7.44
CA ARG A 45 1.81 19.48 7.85
C ARG A 45 1.68 20.93 8.29
N LYS A 46 0.85 21.74 7.63
CA LYS A 46 0.60 23.13 8.03
C LYS A 46 -0.22 23.21 9.31
N SER A 47 -1.22 22.36 9.48
CA SER A 47 -2.11 22.36 10.66
C SER A 47 -1.42 21.86 11.93
N LEU A 48 -0.37 21.05 11.79
CA LEU A 48 0.46 20.51 12.87
C LEU A 48 1.71 21.36 13.18
N ARG A 49 1.97 22.42 12.39
CA ARG A 49 3.06 23.36 12.68
C ARG A 49 2.59 24.37 13.72
N GLN A 50 3.13 24.28 14.93
CA GLN A 50 3.03 25.31 15.96
C GLN A 50 4.41 25.71 16.44
N ASP A 51 4.57 26.99 16.78
CA ASP A 51 5.68 27.45 17.60
C ASP A 51 5.53 26.91 19.03
N ILE A 52 6.66 26.61 19.67
CA ILE A 52 6.76 25.86 20.94
C ILE A 52 6.00 26.55 22.10
N ASP A 53 5.66 27.84 21.95
CA ASP A 53 5.07 28.69 23.00
C ASP A 53 3.54 28.88 22.91
N ASP A 54 2.86 28.30 21.92
CA ASP A 54 1.40 28.44 21.78
C ASP A 54 0.60 27.41 22.61
N LYS A 55 -0.54 27.84 23.16
CA LYS A 55 -1.47 26.94 23.88
C LYS A 55 -2.01 25.86 22.93
N PRO A 56 -2.11 24.59 23.38
CA PRO A 56 -2.58 23.49 22.54
C PRO A 56 -4.02 23.73 22.09
N ASN A 57 -4.24 23.78 20.77
CA ASN A 57 -5.56 23.96 20.18
C ASN A 57 -6.34 22.63 20.29
N ARG A 58 -7.63 22.67 20.69
CA ARG A 58 -8.48 21.46 20.79
C ARG A 58 -8.53 20.66 19.49
N VAL A 59 -8.51 21.35 18.35
CA VAL A 59 -8.51 20.70 17.03
C VAL A 59 -7.20 19.96 16.76
N GLN A 60 -6.05 20.52 17.18
CA GLN A 60 -4.75 19.84 17.05
C GLN A 60 -4.69 18.62 17.94
N ALA A 61 -5.12 18.71 19.20
CA ALA A 61 -5.15 17.57 20.12
C ALA A 61 -5.99 16.40 19.57
N LEU A 62 -7.10 16.70 18.88
CA LEU A 62 -7.89 15.69 18.18
C LEU A 62 -7.15 15.11 16.97
N LEU A 63 -6.48 15.95 16.16
CA LEU A 63 -5.69 15.49 15.02
C LEU A 63 -4.50 14.61 15.46
N ASP A 64 -3.79 15.00 16.52
CA ASP A 64 -2.70 14.22 17.09
C ASP A 64 -3.20 12.86 17.61
N ALA A 65 -4.32 12.85 18.34
CA ALA A 65 -4.93 11.60 18.80
C ALA A 65 -5.34 10.68 17.65
N LEU A 66 -5.86 11.24 16.55
CA LEU A 66 -6.19 10.47 15.34
C LEU A 66 -4.93 9.93 14.64
N ILE A 67 -3.86 10.73 14.55
CA ILE A 67 -2.59 10.29 13.95
C ILE A 67 -1.96 9.19 14.80
N ASP A 68 -1.99 9.31 16.12
CA ASP A 68 -1.48 8.28 17.02
C ASP A 68 -2.32 7.00 16.97
N LEU A 69 -3.65 7.11 16.80
CA LEU A 69 -4.52 5.96 16.55
C LEU A 69 -4.14 5.24 15.25
N ILE A 70 -3.98 5.98 14.15
CA ILE A 70 -3.56 5.40 12.86
C ILE A 70 -2.16 4.78 13.00
N LYS A 71 -1.22 5.49 13.62
CA LYS A 71 0.15 5.03 13.83
C LYS A 71 0.17 3.73 14.62
N SER A 72 -0.50 3.70 15.77
CA SER A 72 -0.59 2.49 16.61
C SER A 72 -1.25 1.33 15.87
N GLN A 73 -2.32 1.58 15.10
CA GLN A 73 -2.96 0.54 14.30
C GLN A 73 -2.00 -0.04 13.26
N LEU A 74 -1.24 0.81 12.56
CA LEU A 74 -0.29 0.39 11.54
C LEU A 74 0.97 -0.26 12.11
N THR A 75 1.42 0.14 13.31
CA THR A 75 2.67 -0.36 13.90
C THR A 75 2.49 -1.50 14.91
N SER A 76 1.29 -1.73 15.43
CA SER A 76 1.02 -2.72 16.49
C SER A 76 1.36 -4.17 16.10
N SER A 77 1.27 -4.50 14.82
CA SER A 77 1.52 -5.85 14.30
C SER A 77 3.01 -6.15 14.05
N PHE A 78 3.89 -5.18 14.25
CA PHE A 78 5.32 -5.35 14.00
C PHE A 78 6.02 -6.06 15.16
N ALA A 79 6.88 -7.03 14.82
CA ALA A 79 7.70 -7.74 15.80
C ALA A 79 8.84 -6.89 16.42
N SER A 80 8.99 -5.62 16.03
CA SER A 80 10.01 -4.71 16.57
C SER A 80 9.68 -3.27 16.24
N ASP A 81 9.79 -2.39 17.24
CA ASP A 81 9.58 -0.95 17.10
C ASP A 81 10.50 -0.30 16.08
N GLN A 82 11.73 -0.79 15.95
CA GLN A 82 12.66 -0.26 14.95
C GLN A 82 12.18 -0.56 13.54
N LEU A 83 11.76 -1.81 13.29
CA LEU A 83 11.19 -2.20 12.00
C LEU A 83 9.91 -1.41 11.71
N ALA A 84 9.07 -1.22 12.73
CA ALA A 84 7.86 -0.44 12.62
C ALA A 84 8.17 1.00 12.20
N ARG A 85 9.14 1.67 12.84
CA ARG A 85 9.56 3.03 12.48
C ARG A 85 10.12 3.12 11.06
N ASP A 86 10.94 2.17 10.65
CA ASP A 86 11.58 2.17 9.33
C ASP A 86 10.56 1.95 8.19
N LEU A 87 9.54 1.10 8.42
CA LEU A 87 8.50 0.79 7.42
C LEU A 87 7.27 1.68 7.51
N PHE A 88 7.09 2.41 8.61
CA PHE A 88 5.89 3.22 8.86
C PHE A 88 5.57 4.19 7.71
N PRO A 89 6.52 4.98 7.17
CA PRO A 89 6.20 5.92 6.08
C PRO A 89 5.66 5.22 4.83
N PHE A 90 6.22 4.04 4.51
CA PHE A 90 5.80 3.24 3.37
C PHE A 90 4.38 2.69 3.56
N ILE A 91 4.12 2.07 4.72
CA ILE A 91 2.81 1.46 5.04
C ILE A 91 1.73 2.54 5.17
N ALA A 92 2.04 3.66 5.82
CA ALA A 92 1.13 4.77 5.96
C ALA A 92 0.74 5.36 4.60
N THR A 93 1.68 5.47 3.66
CA THR A 93 1.40 5.96 2.30
C THR A 93 0.49 4.99 1.54
N LEU A 94 0.78 3.69 1.60
CA LEU A 94 -0.03 2.65 0.95
C LEU A 94 -1.43 2.58 1.55
N PHE A 95 -1.54 2.64 2.88
CA PHE A 95 -2.82 2.71 3.59
C PHE A 95 -3.64 3.94 3.17
N MET A 96 -3.04 5.13 3.19
CA MET A 96 -3.72 6.37 2.81
C MET A 96 -4.13 6.37 1.33
N PHE A 97 -3.30 5.80 0.44
CA PHE A 97 -3.66 5.65 -0.97
C PHE A 97 -4.88 4.75 -1.16
N ILE A 98 -4.89 3.57 -0.54
CA ILE A 98 -6.01 2.63 -0.65
C ILE A 98 -7.27 3.24 -0.03
N LEU A 99 -7.15 3.89 1.14
CA LEU A 99 -8.25 4.56 1.81
C LEU A 99 -8.86 5.63 0.91
N LEU A 100 -8.08 6.56 0.39
CA LEU A 100 -8.60 7.62 -0.47
C LEU A 100 -9.15 7.09 -1.80
N SER A 101 -8.50 6.09 -2.39
CA SER A 101 -9.00 5.42 -3.59
C SER A 101 -10.40 4.84 -3.37
N ASN A 102 -10.59 4.14 -2.25
CA ASN A 102 -11.87 3.56 -1.89
C ASN A 102 -12.92 4.65 -1.58
N TRP A 103 -12.53 5.74 -0.92
CA TRP A 103 -13.43 6.87 -0.64
C TRP A 103 -13.86 7.61 -1.91
N ILE A 104 -12.99 7.74 -2.90
CA ILE A 104 -13.33 8.36 -4.20
C ILE A 104 -14.42 7.56 -4.92
N SER A 105 -14.46 6.24 -4.76
CA SER A 105 -15.50 5.40 -5.38
C SER A 105 -16.92 5.65 -4.85
N VAL A 106 -17.06 6.32 -3.70
CA VAL A 106 -18.36 6.72 -3.16
C VAL A 106 -19.00 7.82 -4.01
N ILE A 107 -18.19 8.62 -4.70
CA ILE A 107 -18.67 9.70 -5.56
C ILE A 107 -19.12 9.08 -6.89
N PRO A 108 -20.42 9.21 -7.25
CA PRO A 108 -20.89 8.73 -8.54
C PRO A 108 -20.12 9.43 -9.65
N LEU A 109 -19.76 8.69 -10.71
CA LEU A 109 -18.91 9.09 -11.86
C LEU A 109 -17.39 8.92 -11.68
N LEU A 110 -16.87 8.70 -10.46
CA LEU A 110 -15.45 8.42 -10.24
C LEU A 110 -15.22 6.92 -10.05
N GLU A 111 -14.18 6.38 -10.68
CA GLU A 111 -13.76 5.00 -10.48
C GLU A 111 -12.50 4.93 -9.61
N SER A 112 -12.48 4.00 -8.66
CA SER A 112 -11.28 3.77 -7.83
C SER A 112 -10.16 3.14 -8.67
N PRO A 113 -8.90 3.64 -8.56
CA PRO A 113 -7.74 2.97 -9.13
C PRO A 113 -7.57 1.52 -8.65
N THR A 114 -7.99 1.21 -7.42
CA THR A 114 -7.88 -0.14 -6.82
C THR A 114 -8.88 -1.14 -7.41
N LYS A 115 -9.83 -0.68 -8.23
CA LYS A 115 -10.72 -1.56 -9.02
C LYS A 115 -9.96 -2.29 -10.12
N ASP A 116 -8.84 -1.72 -10.59
CA ASP A 116 -7.97 -2.38 -11.56
C ASP A 116 -7.10 -3.43 -10.86
N LEU A 117 -7.18 -4.66 -11.36
CA LEU A 117 -6.39 -5.77 -10.85
C LEU A 117 -4.89 -5.48 -10.93
N ASN A 118 -4.44 -4.77 -11.96
CA ASN A 118 -3.03 -4.44 -12.13
C ASN A 118 -2.50 -3.60 -10.96
N VAL A 119 -3.28 -2.65 -10.45
CA VAL A 119 -2.89 -1.78 -9.32
C VAL A 119 -2.83 -2.58 -8.03
N THR A 120 -3.89 -3.34 -7.74
CA THR A 120 -3.97 -4.16 -6.52
C THR A 120 -2.89 -5.24 -6.50
N PHE A 121 -2.67 -5.93 -7.62
CA PHE A 121 -1.63 -6.94 -7.76
C PHE A 121 -0.23 -6.33 -7.64
N SER A 122 0.00 -5.15 -8.21
CA SER A 122 1.29 -4.44 -8.08
C SER A 122 1.60 -4.11 -6.62
N PHE A 123 0.62 -3.63 -5.85
CA PHE A 123 0.81 -3.38 -4.43
C PHE A 123 1.03 -4.67 -3.63
N GLY A 124 0.28 -5.73 -3.93
CA GLY A 124 0.47 -7.04 -3.31
C GLY A 124 1.89 -7.58 -3.52
N LEU A 125 2.38 -7.55 -4.77
CA LEU A 125 3.75 -7.95 -5.09
C LEU A 125 4.79 -7.06 -4.41
N LEU A 126 4.59 -5.74 -4.40
CA LEU A 126 5.52 -4.80 -3.78
C LEU A 126 5.65 -5.08 -2.27
N VAL A 127 4.53 -5.23 -1.56
CA VAL A 127 4.52 -5.57 -0.13
C VAL A 127 5.14 -6.96 0.11
N PHE A 128 4.85 -7.92 -0.76
CA PHE A 128 5.43 -9.27 -0.69
C PHE A 128 6.96 -9.25 -0.78
N PHE A 129 7.52 -8.63 -1.82
CA PHE A 129 8.97 -8.54 -1.98
C PHE A 129 9.62 -7.73 -0.87
N MET A 130 8.99 -6.65 -0.41
CA MET A 130 9.47 -5.86 0.72
C MET A 130 9.53 -6.72 1.99
N SER A 131 8.49 -7.50 2.26
CA SER A 131 8.43 -8.43 3.39
C SER A 131 9.58 -9.45 3.33
N GLN A 132 9.81 -10.08 2.16
CA GLN A 132 10.91 -11.04 2.00
C GLN A 132 12.27 -10.38 2.21
N TYR A 133 12.48 -9.18 1.65
CA TYR A 133 13.71 -8.43 1.82
C TYR A 133 14.01 -8.15 3.31
N PHE A 134 13.04 -7.63 4.07
CA PHE A 134 13.22 -7.37 5.49
C PHE A 134 13.32 -8.64 6.33
N ALA A 135 12.63 -9.72 5.96
CA ALA A 135 12.73 -11.02 6.62
C ALA A 135 14.15 -11.61 6.48
N ILE A 136 14.72 -11.57 5.27
CA ILE A 136 16.09 -12.03 5.00
C ILE A 136 17.09 -11.13 5.72
N LYS A 137 16.93 -9.80 5.66
CA LYS A 137 17.84 -8.84 6.29
C LYS A 137 17.90 -8.99 7.81
N ARG A 138 16.76 -9.27 8.46
CA ARG A 138 16.70 -9.40 9.93
C ARG A 138 17.08 -10.79 10.46
N LYS A 139 16.66 -11.86 9.78
CA LYS A 139 16.91 -13.24 10.24
C LYS A 139 18.25 -13.77 9.73
N GLY A 140 18.77 -13.23 8.62
CA GLY A 140 19.86 -13.81 7.84
C GLY A 140 19.36 -14.91 6.91
N PHE A 141 19.97 -15.02 5.72
CA PHE A 141 19.53 -15.93 4.66
C PHE A 141 19.41 -17.39 5.13
N GLY A 142 20.38 -17.88 5.91
CA GLY A 142 20.38 -19.25 6.41
C GLY A 142 19.24 -19.57 7.39
N LYS A 143 18.92 -18.65 8.31
CA LYS A 143 17.78 -18.85 9.24
C LYS A 143 16.43 -18.66 8.53
N TYR A 144 16.37 -17.78 7.54
CA TYR A 144 15.18 -17.61 6.72
C TYR A 144 14.85 -18.90 5.96
N MET A 145 15.83 -19.53 5.30
CA MET A 145 15.66 -20.83 4.63
C MET A 145 15.30 -21.96 5.58
N LYS A 146 15.93 -22.03 6.77
CA LYS A 146 15.54 -23.01 7.80
C LYS A 146 14.10 -22.83 8.27
N GLY A 147 13.58 -21.61 8.29
CA GLY A 147 12.19 -21.31 8.66
C GLY A 147 11.15 -21.95 7.74
N PHE A 148 11.51 -22.31 6.49
CA PHE A 148 10.60 -23.05 5.61
C PHE A 148 10.57 -24.55 5.92
N ILE A 149 11.59 -25.07 6.61
CA ILE A 149 11.82 -26.50 6.87
C ILE A 149 11.37 -26.88 8.29
N GLU A 150 11.27 -25.92 9.21
CA GLU A 150 10.77 -26.16 10.58
C GLU A 150 9.24 -26.25 10.64
N PRO A 151 8.65 -27.13 11.48
CA PRO A 151 9.30 -28.10 12.38
C PRO A 151 9.74 -29.42 11.72
N TYR A 152 9.26 -29.75 10.51
CA TYR A 152 9.69 -30.92 9.75
C TYR A 152 9.71 -30.66 8.22
N PRO A 153 10.64 -31.26 7.44
CA PRO A 153 10.90 -30.90 6.05
C PRO A 153 9.74 -31.07 5.08
N LEU A 154 8.73 -31.87 5.44
CA LEU A 154 7.51 -32.03 4.66
C LEU A 154 6.65 -30.74 4.61
N MET A 155 6.88 -29.79 5.53
CA MET A 155 6.22 -28.47 5.50
C MET A 155 6.76 -27.53 4.43
N LEU A 156 7.93 -27.81 3.86
CA LEU A 156 8.59 -26.96 2.88
C LEU A 156 7.68 -26.60 1.68
N PRO A 157 7.05 -27.55 0.96
CA PRO A 157 6.13 -27.22 -0.12
C PRO A 157 4.90 -26.43 0.36
N LEU A 158 4.36 -26.75 1.54
CA LEU A 158 3.20 -26.05 2.08
C LEU A 158 3.52 -24.59 2.43
N ASN A 159 4.67 -24.35 3.06
CA ASN A 159 5.13 -23.02 3.44
C ASN A 159 5.43 -22.16 2.20
N ILE A 160 6.02 -22.73 1.14
CA ILE A 160 6.25 -22.00 -0.11
C ILE A 160 4.93 -21.60 -0.76
N VAL A 161 3.97 -22.53 -0.87
CA VAL A 161 2.66 -22.23 -1.42
C VAL A 161 1.95 -21.17 -0.60
N GLY A 162 1.97 -21.27 0.73
CA GLY A 162 1.39 -20.28 1.61
C GLY A 162 2.03 -18.89 1.48
N GLU A 163 3.36 -18.83 1.30
CA GLU A 163 4.07 -17.57 1.12
C GLU A 163 3.71 -16.92 -0.22
N ILE A 164 3.68 -17.69 -1.31
CA ILE A 164 3.31 -17.22 -2.66
C ILE A 164 1.83 -16.84 -2.75
N ALA A 165 0.97 -17.43 -1.92
CA ALA A 165 -0.45 -17.10 -1.85
C ALA A 165 -0.76 -15.76 -1.17
N LYS A 166 0.15 -15.21 -0.35
CA LYS A 166 -0.07 -13.93 0.37
C LYS A 166 -0.38 -12.72 -0.53
N PRO A 167 0.30 -12.50 -1.67
CA PRO A 167 0.01 -11.39 -2.57
C PRO A 167 -1.11 -11.64 -3.59
N LEU A 168 -1.70 -12.85 -3.61
CA LEU A 168 -2.74 -13.27 -4.56
C LEU A 168 -4.16 -13.02 -4.02
#